data_AF-A0A959UVF4-F1
#
_entry.id   AF-A0A959UVF4-F1
#
_cell.length_a   1.000
_cell.length_b   1.000
_cell.length_c   1.000
_cell.angle_alpha   90.00
_cell.angle_beta   90.00
_cell.angle_gamma   90.00
#
_symmetry.space_group_name_H-M   'P 1'
#
loop_
_entity.id
_entity.type
_entity.pdbx_description
1 polymer ?
#
loop_
_entity_poly.entity_id
_entity_poly.type
_entity_poly.pdbx_seq_one_letter_code
_entity_poly.pdbx_strand_id
1 'polypeptide(L)'
;IPMVERSVPVIFDDYIDMEFGTGCLKVTPAHDINDWEIGQRHGLEVIDTLNPDGTMSEAAGFYVGEDRFVVRKKIAKDLEASGHLVKVEDIVNKVGFSERTDAVIEPRLSLQWFVKMDQLAKPALDAVTDGRVKLHPAKFVNTYRHWME
;
A
#
# COMPACT_ATOMS: atom_id res chain seq x y z
N ILE A 1 20.82 1.99 -0.51
CA ILE A 1 19.96 1.03 -1.24
C ILE A 1 20.84 0.30 -2.24
N PRO A 2 20.94 -1.04 -2.17
CA PRO A 2 21.97 -1.82 -2.86
C PRO A 2 22.16 -1.52 -4.37
N MET A 3 21.08 -1.50 -5.16
CA MET A 3 21.19 -1.40 -6.63
C MET A 3 21.44 0.02 -7.16
N VAL A 4 20.87 1.04 -6.48
CA VAL A 4 20.91 2.44 -6.92
C VAL A 4 21.95 3.26 -6.16
N GLU A 5 22.73 2.62 -5.27
CA GLU A 5 23.73 3.24 -4.39
C GLU A 5 23.25 4.49 -3.64
N ARG A 6 21.93 4.59 -3.43
CA ARG A 6 21.29 5.75 -2.80
C ARG A 6 21.30 5.63 -1.29
N SER A 7 21.79 6.65 -0.59
CA SER A 7 21.63 6.76 0.88
C SER A 7 20.18 7.09 1.23
N VAL A 8 19.66 6.46 2.29
CA VAL A 8 18.33 6.77 2.84
C VAL A 8 18.46 7.06 4.33
N PRO A 9 17.64 7.97 4.89
CA PRO A 9 17.65 8.22 6.31
C PRO A 9 17.10 7.01 7.08
N VAL A 10 17.55 6.86 8.33
CA VAL A 10 16.94 5.95 9.30
C VAL A 10 16.04 6.79 10.19
N ILE A 11 14.78 6.39 10.30
CA ILE A 11 13.75 7.05 11.10
C ILE A 11 13.14 6.05 12.08
N PHE A 12 12.51 6.57 13.14
CA PHE A 12 11.76 5.79 14.11
C PHE A 12 10.28 6.13 13.95
N ASP A 13 9.42 5.12 13.91
CA ASP A 13 7.97 5.30 13.78
C ASP A 13 7.25 4.19 14.56
N ASP A 14 6.18 4.55 15.26
CA ASP A 14 5.42 3.62 16.12
C ASP A 14 4.62 2.57 15.32
N TYR A 15 4.52 2.72 14.00
CA TYR A 15 3.93 1.71 13.12
C TYR A 15 4.77 0.43 13.02
N ILE A 16 6.06 0.48 13.35
CA ILE A 16 6.97 -0.65 13.15
C ILE A 16 6.74 -1.75 14.20
N ASP A 17 6.44 -2.95 13.73
CA ASP A 17 6.41 -4.15 14.56
C ASP A 17 7.84 -4.68 14.78
N MET A 18 8.33 -4.56 16.01
CA MET A 18 9.65 -5.03 16.42
C MET A 18 9.78 -6.56 16.47
N GLU A 19 8.67 -7.30 16.55
CA GLU A 19 8.67 -8.76 16.57
C GLU A 19 8.67 -9.36 15.15
N PHE A 20 8.29 -8.57 14.15
CA PHE A 20 8.22 -9.01 12.76
C PHE A 20 9.54 -8.80 12.00
N GLY A 21 10.04 -9.87 11.37
CA GLY A 21 11.23 -9.82 10.52
C GLY A 21 12.48 -9.38 11.30
N THR A 22 13.05 -8.24 10.91
CA THR A 22 14.26 -7.67 11.54
C THR A 22 13.95 -6.53 12.52
N GLY A 23 12.68 -6.15 12.68
CA GLY A 23 12.29 -4.90 13.35
C GLY A 23 12.65 -3.63 12.55
N CYS A 24 13.05 -3.77 11.28
CA CYS A 24 13.30 -2.66 10.36
C CYS A 24 12.47 -2.85 9.07
N LEU A 25 11.67 -1.84 8.72
CA LEU A 25 10.83 -1.84 7.52
C LEU A 25 11.43 -0.92 6.44
N LYS A 26 11.42 -1.35 5.18
CA LYS A 26 11.66 -0.43 4.05
C LYS A 26 10.43 0.45 3.87
N VAL A 27 10.61 1.75 3.67
CA VAL A 27 9.50 2.69 3.44
C VAL A 27 9.54 3.19 2.00
N THR A 28 8.46 2.97 1.26
CA THR A 28 8.27 3.30 -0.17
C THR A 28 6.96 4.08 -0.39
N PRO A 29 6.92 5.40 -0.10
CA PRO A 29 5.67 6.17 -0.02
C PRO A 29 4.79 6.18 -1.28
N ALA A 30 5.35 5.92 -2.46
CA ALA A 30 4.59 5.92 -3.71
C ALA A 30 3.76 4.65 -3.95
N HIS A 31 4.05 3.56 -3.23
CA HIS A 31 3.61 2.21 -3.60
C HIS A 31 2.97 1.40 -2.46
N ASP A 32 2.81 1.99 -1.27
CA ASP A 32 2.07 1.40 -0.16
C ASP A 32 1.40 2.50 0.67
N ILE A 33 0.18 2.23 1.15
CA ILE A 33 -0.63 3.23 1.87
C ILE A 33 -0.02 3.56 3.23
N ASN A 34 0.50 2.55 3.95
CA ASN A 34 1.12 2.78 5.25
C ASN A 34 2.46 3.50 5.08
N ASP A 35 3.24 3.10 4.07
CA ASP A 35 4.48 3.80 3.72
C ASP A 35 4.22 5.25 3.33
N TRP A 36 3.11 5.54 2.64
CA TRP A 36 2.68 6.90 2.33
C TRP A 36 2.45 7.73 3.60
N GLU A 37 1.71 7.19 4.56
CA GLU A 37 1.44 7.88 5.82
C GLU A 37 2.70 8.11 6.65
N ILE A 38 3.60 7.11 6.74
CA ILE A 38 4.92 7.27 7.36
C ILE A 38 5.71 8.35 6.61
N GLY A 39 5.71 8.30 5.28
CA GLY A 39 6.37 9.29 4.43
C GLY A 39 5.88 10.71 4.69
N GLN A 40 4.57 10.90 4.87
CA GLN A 40 3.99 12.19 5.20
C GLN A 40 4.38 12.66 6.62
N ARG A 41 4.33 11.79 7.63
CA ARG A 41 4.72 12.13 9.01
C ARG A 41 6.17 12.59 9.13
N HIS A 42 7.06 11.95 8.36
CA HIS A 42 8.50 12.19 8.43
C HIS A 42 9.07 13.05 7.30
N GLY A 43 8.22 13.54 6.39
CA GLY A 43 8.63 14.38 5.26
C GLY A 43 9.57 13.67 4.28
N LEU A 44 9.33 12.38 4.02
CA LEU A 44 10.17 11.58 3.12
C LEU A 44 9.89 11.92 1.65
N GLU A 45 10.94 11.81 0.83
CA GLU A 45 10.83 11.93 -0.61
C GLU A 45 9.95 10.82 -1.21
N VAL A 46 9.08 11.21 -2.13
CA VAL A 46 8.17 10.32 -2.84
C VAL A 46 8.72 10.08 -4.24
N ILE A 47 9.14 8.84 -4.51
CA ILE A 47 9.69 8.42 -5.81
C ILE A 47 8.76 7.37 -6.40
N ASP A 48 8.00 7.73 -7.44
CA ASP A 48 7.21 6.77 -8.21
C ASP A 48 8.12 6.01 -9.16
N THR A 49 8.34 4.73 -8.87
CA THR A 49 9.20 3.85 -9.67
C THR A 49 8.42 3.04 -10.70
N LEU A 50 7.11 3.18 -10.79
CA LEU A 50 6.25 2.41 -11.69
C LEU A 50 5.48 3.33 -12.65
N ASN A 51 5.40 2.92 -13.90
CA ASN A 51 4.52 3.53 -14.89
C ASN A 51 3.06 3.08 -14.65
N PRO A 52 2.06 3.79 -15.24
CA PRO A 52 0.65 3.43 -15.10
C PRO A 52 0.28 2.01 -15.54
N ASP A 53 1.07 1.41 -16.43
CA ASP A 53 0.88 0.05 -16.95
C ASP A 53 1.58 -1.03 -16.11
N GLY A 54 2.24 -0.64 -15.02
CA GLY A 54 2.96 -1.57 -14.14
C GLY A 54 4.39 -1.90 -14.59
N THR A 55 4.90 -1.23 -15.62
CA THR A 55 6.32 -1.31 -16.01
C THR A 55 7.19 -0.38 -15.16
N MET A 56 8.50 -0.62 -15.10
CA MET A 56 9.42 0.26 -14.37
C MET A 56 9.55 1.63 -15.08
N SER A 57 9.41 2.71 -14.31
CA SER A 57 9.59 4.08 -14.80
C SER A 57 11.06 4.48 -14.90
N GLU A 58 11.34 5.63 -15.52
CA GLU A 58 12.70 6.21 -15.56
C GLU A 58 13.29 6.44 -14.16
N ALA A 59 12.46 6.83 -13.19
CA ALA A 59 12.89 7.08 -11.81
C ALA A 59 13.33 5.81 -11.07
N ALA A 60 12.99 4.62 -11.58
CA ALA A 60 13.53 3.37 -11.07
C ALA A 60 15.04 3.23 -11.34
N GLY A 61 15.56 3.90 -12.38
CA GLY A 61 16.96 3.84 -12.83
C GLY A 61 17.37 2.50 -13.48
N PHE A 62 16.64 1.42 -13.22
CA PHE A 62 16.92 0.08 -13.71
C PHE A 62 15.67 -0.57 -14.30
N TYR A 63 15.88 -1.48 -15.26
CA TYR A 63 14.81 -2.26 -15.88
C TYR A 63 13.67 -1.42 -16.49
N VAL A 64 13.98 -0.19 -16.89
CA VAL A 64 13.01 0.78 -17.43
C VAL A 64 12.22 0.15 -18.57
N GLY A 65 10.89 0.22 -18.48
CA GLY A 65 9.96 -0.36 -19.46
C GLY A 65 9.67 -1.85 -19.30
N GLU A 66 10.31 -2.54 -18.35
CA GLU A 66 10.01 -3.95 -18.06
C GLU A 66 8.90 -4.11 -17.01
N ASP A 67 8.11 -5.18 -17.11
CA ASP A 67 7.04 -5.51 -16.18
C ASP A 67 7.56 -5.81 -14.75
N ARG A 68 6.89 -5.24 -13.74
CA ARG A 68 7.28 -5.34 -12.33
C ARG A 68 7.45 -6.77 -11.80
N PHE A 69 6.67 -7.75 -12.28
CA PHE A 69 6.79 -9.13 -11.79
C PHE A 69 7.99 -9.85 -12.41
N VAL A 70 8.31 -9.54 -13.66
CA VAL A 70 9.56 -9.99 -14.29
C VAL A 70 10.75 -9.39 -13.56
N VAL A 71 10.71 -8.09 -13.31
CA VAL A 71 11.78 -7.35 -12.62
C VAL A 71 11.97 -7.83 -11.20
N ARG A 72 10.90 -8.12 -10.45
CA ARG A 72 11.00 -8.71 -9.09
C ARG A 72 11.86 -9.98 -9.07
N LYS A 73 11.76 -10.85 -10.07
CA LYS A 73 12.56 -12.08 -10.18
C LYS A 73 14.02 -11.78 -10.57
N LYS A 74 14.25 -10.79 -11.43
CA LYS A 74 15.60 -10.36 -11.83
C LYS A 74 16.35 -9.72 -10.66
N ILE A 75 15.73 -8.77 -9.97
CA ILE A 75 16.30 -8.07 -8.81
C ILE A 75 16.72 -9.08 -7.72
N ALA A 76 15.91 -10.12 -7.46
CA ALA A 76 16.29 -11.14 -6.48
C ALA A 76 17.64 -11.81 -6.83
N LYS A 77 17.86 -12.13 -8.11
CA LYS A 77 19.12 -12.72 -8.59
C LYS A 77 20.28 -11.73 -8.53
N ASP A 78 20.04 -10.45 -8.85
CA ASP A 78 21.10 -9.44 -8.79
C ASP A 78 21.54 -9.18 -7.34
N LEU A 79 20.57 -9.14 -6.40
CA LEU A 79 20.83 -9.00 -4.97
C LEU A 79 21.60 -10.21 -4.42
N GLU A 80 21.29 -11.42 -4.91
CA GLU A 80 22.05 -12.63 -4.57
C GLU A 80 23.49 -12.55 -5.12
N ALA A 81 23.64 -12.20 -6.40
CA ALA A 81 24.95 -12.09 -7.05
C ALA A 81 25.85 -11.00 -6.43
N SER A 82 25.26 -9.93 -5.90
CA SER A 82 25.96 -8.85 -5.19
C SER A 82 26.14 -9.11 -3.68
N GLY A 83 25.64 -10.24 -3.16
CA GLY A 83 25.79 -10.62 -1.75
C GLY A 83 24.90 -9.81 -0.79
N HIS A 84 23.86 -9.14 -1.29
CA HIS A 84 22.93 -8.34 -0.50
C HIS A 84 21.63 -9.10 -0.13
N LEU A 85 21.40 -10.28 -0.72
CA LEU A 85 20.29 -11.16 -0.34
C LEU A 85 20.73 -12.10 0.80
N VAL A 86 20.23 -11.84 2.02
CA VAL A 86 20.62 -12.61 3.22
C VAL A 86 19.79 -13.88 3.40
N LYS A 87 18.48 -13.82 3.13
CA LYS A 87 17.53 -14.89 3.39
C LYS A 87 16.32 -14.78 2.47
N VAL A 88 15.77 -15.92 2.06
CA VAL A 88 14.48 -16.02 1.36
C VAL A 88 13.58 -16.94 2.16
N GLU A 89 12.35 -16.49 2.41
CA GLU A 89 11.34 -17.25 3.15
C GLU A 89 9.98 -17.13 2.48
N ASP A 90 9.20 -18.21 2.56
CA ASP A 90 7.83 -18.20 2.10
C ASP A 90 6.94 -17.59 3.18
N ILE A 91 6.16 -16.59 2.79
CA ILE A 91 5.24 -15.87 3.67
C ILE A 91 3.88 -15.82 3.00
N VAL A 92 2.83 -16.12 3.76
CA VAL A 92 1.46 -15.93 3.31
C VAL A 92 1.13 -14.44 3.42
N ASN A 93 1.02 -13.78 2.27
CA ASN A 93 0.68 -12.37 2.18
C ASN A 93 -0.78 -12.18 1.70
N LYS A 94 -1.43 -11.11 2.16
CA LYS A 94 -2.73 -10.68 1.65
C LYS A 94 -2.50 -9.77 0.44
N VAL A 95 -2.85 -10.24 -0.74
CA VAL A 95 -2.74 -9.49 -1.99
C VAL A 95 -4.13 -9.05 -2.44
N GLY A 96 -4.27 -7.77 -2.79
CA GLY A 96 -5.52 -7.22 -3.33
C GLY A 96 -5.70 -7.56 -4.80
N PHE A 97 -6.90 -7.94 -5.20
CA PHE A 97 -7.26 -8.27 -6.58
C PHE A 97 -8.44 -7.42 -7.03
N SER A 98 -8.44 -7.06 -8.31
CA SER A 98 -9.57 -6.42 -8.98
C SER A 98 -10.75 -7.38 -8.98
N GLU A 99 -11.88 -6.97 -8.42
CA GLU A 99 -13.11 -7.76 -8.39
C GLU A 99 -13.59 -8.20 -9.78
N ARG A 100 -13.28 -7.41 -10.82
CA ARG A 100 -13.78 -7.65 -12.19
C ARG A 100 -12.84 -8.47 -13.06
N THR A 101 -11.54 -8.27 -12.91
CA THR A 101 -10.53 -8.82 -13.83
C THR A 101 -9.60 -9.80 -13.16
N ASP A 102 -9.67 -9.93 -11.83
CA ASP A 102 -8.75 -10.72 -11.02
C ASP A 102 -7.28 -10.32 -11.20
N ALA A 103 -7.04 -9.09 -11.67
CA ALA A 103 -5.71 -8.53 -11.78
C ALA A 103 -5.24 -8.06 -10.39
N VAL A 104 -3.98 -8.30 -10.06
CA VAL A 104 -3.36 -7.79 -8.82
C VAL A 104 -3.39 -6.26 -8.83
N ILE A 105 -3.95 -5.67 -7.77
CA ILE A 105 -4.02 -4.22 -7.58
C ILE A 105 -2.65 -3.69 -7.20
N GLU A 106 -2.25 -2.59 -7.82
CA GLU A 106 -1.04 -1.85 -7.48
C GLU A 106 -1.42 -0.53 -6.80
N PRO A 107 -1.00 -0.27 -5.55
CA PRO A 107 -1.13 1.04 -4.95
C PRO A 107 -0.27 2.03 -5.71
N ARG A 108 -0.87 3.14 -6.15
CA ARG A 108 -0.16 4.19 -6.86
C ARG A 108 -0.75 5.55 -6.54
N LEU A 109 0.13 6.53 -6.31
CA LEU A 109 -0.27 7.91 -6.13
C LEU A 109 -0.81 8.49 -7.44
N SER A 110 -2.01 9.04 -7.37
CA SER A 110 -2.63 9.72 -8.50
C SER A 110 -3.55 10.84 -8.01
N LEU A 111 -3.72 11.86 -8.85
CA LEU A 111 -4.71 12.90 -8.59
C LEU A 111 -6.10 12.32 -8.80
N GLN A 112 -6.89 12.32 -7.73
CA GLN A 112 -8.24 11.76 -7.70
C GLN A 112 -9.21 12.75 -7.09
N TRP A 113 -10.49 12.54 -7.39
CA TRP A 113 -11.59 13.28 -6.80
C TRP A 113 -12.06 12.55 -5.54
N PHE A 114 -11.99 13.22 -4.40
CA PHE A 114 -12.46 12.68 -3.13
C PHE A 114 -13.68 13.44 -2.66
N VAL A 115 -14.62 12.71 -2.04
CA VAL A 115 -15.78 13.28 -1.37
C VAL A 115 -15.56 13.19 0.14
N LYS A 116 -15.75 14.30 0.86
CA LYS A 116 -15.62 14.32 2.32
C LYS A 116 -16.78 13.56 2.97
N MET A 117 -16.54 12.30 3.33
CA MET A 117 -17.59 11.38 3.75
C MET A 117 -18.13 11.67 5.16
N ASP A 118 -17.35 12.20 6.09
CA ASP A 118 -17.78 12.40 7.50
C ASP A 118 -19.12 13.15 7.63
N GLN A 119 -19.34 14.15 6.77
CA GLN A 119 -20.56 14.96 6.80
C GLN A 119 -21.75 14.29 6.11
N LEU A 120 -21.49 13.40 5.14
CA LEU A 120 -22.52 12.66 4.41
C LEU A 120 -22.90 11.36 5.11
N ALA A 121 -21.94 10.72 5.77
CA ALA A 121 -22.13 9.45 6.47
C ALA A 121 -23.04 9.63 7.68
N LYS A 122 -22.85 10.71 8.45
CA LYS A 122 -23.62 11.00 9.67
C LYS A 122 -25.15 11.00 9.48
N PRO A 123 -25.75 11.81 8.58
CA PRO A 123 -27.21 11.81 8.42
C PRO A 123 -27.78 10.47 7.91
N ALA A 124 -26.98 9.71 7.15
CA ALA A 124 -27.37 8.38 6.67
C ALA A 124 -27.34 7.34 7.81
N LEU A 125 -26.31 7.39 8.66
CA LEU A 125 -26.22 6.59 9.88
C LEU A 125 -27.39 6.89 10.82
N ASP A 126 -27.64 8.17 11.11
CA ASP A 126 -28.73 8.64 11.96
C ASP A 126 -30.09 8.10 11.46
N ALA A 127 -30.33 8.12 10.14
CA ALA A 127 -31.58 7.63 9.57
C ALA A 127 -31.84 6.14 9.84
N VAL A 128 -30.78 5.32 9.88
CA VAL A 128 -30.88 3.90 10.20
C VAL A 128 -30.98 3.67 11.70
N THR A 129 -30.22 4.39 12.52
CA THR A 129 -30.25 4.25 13.98
C THR A 129 -31.54 4.76 14.61
N ASP A 130 -32.12 5.83 14.05
CA ASP A 130 -33.41 6.39 14.48
C ASP A 130 -34.60 5.53 14.01
N GLY A 131 -34.36 4.52 13.17
CA GLY A 131 -35.40 3.64 12.63
C GLY A 131 -36.28 4.27 11.53
N ARG A 132 -35.89 5.45 11.01
CA ARG A 132 -36.50 6.06 9.81
C ARG A 132 -36.30 5.16 8.59
N VAL A 133 -35.13 4.51 8.51
CA VAL A 133 -34.81 3.43 7.57
C VAL A 133 -34.71 2.12 8.34
N LYS A 134 -35.44 1.10 7.90
CA LYS A 134 -35.45 -0.23 8.52
C LYS A 134 -34.74 -1.24 7.64
N LEU A 135 -33.66 -1.82 8.15
CA LEU A 135 -32.92 -2.88 7.47
C LEU A 135 -33.51 -4.25 7.85
N HIS A 136 -33.68 -5.10 6.84
CA HIS A 136 -34.22 -6.45 7.01
C HIS A 136 -33.20 -7.50 6.54
N PRO A 137 -32.74 -8.42 7.41
CA PRO A 137 -33.02 -8.54 8.84
C PRO A 137 -32.35 -7.45 9.71
N ALA A 138 -32.90 -7.21 10.91
CA ALA A 138 -32.49 -6.11 11.81
C ALA A 138 -31.02 -6.16 12.25
N LYS A 139 -30.38 -7.33 12.24
CA LYS A 139 -28.94 -7.48 12.57
C LYS A 139 -28.02 -6.62 11.68
N PHE A 140 -28.45 -6.29 10.47
CA PHE A 140 -27.66 -5.49 9.54
C PHE A 140 -27.47 -4.04 9.98
N VAL A 141 -28.25 -3.54 10.94
CA VAL A 141 -28.02 -2.22 11.54
C VAL A 141 -26.62 -2.13 12.16
N ASN A 142 -26.12 -3.20 12.77
CA ASN A 142 -24.78 -3.22 13.36
C ASN A 142 -23.67 -3.21 12.31
N THR A 143 -23.84 -4.00 11.23
CA THR A 143 -22.90 -4.00 10.10
C THR A 143 -22.87 -2.64 9.41
N TYR A 144 -24.04 -2.04 9.20
CA TYR A 144 -24.16 -0.70 8.60
C TYR A 144 -23.50 0.35 9.47
N ARG A 145 -23.77 0.33 10.78
CA ARG A 145 -23.12 1.22 11.75
C ARG A 145 -21.60 1.12 11.68
N HIS A 146 -21.05 -0.09 11.76
CA HIS A 146 -19.61 -0.30 11.73
C HIS A 146 -18.94 0.19 10.43
N TRP A 147 -19.68 0.20 9.32
CA TRP A 147 -19.15 0.67 8.04
C TRP A 147 -19.26 2.19 7.86
N MET A 148 -20.19 2.84 8.54
CA MET A 148 -20.48 4.28 8.41
C MET A 148 -19.86 5.14 9.52
N GLU A 149 -19.47 4.54 10.65
CA GLU A 149 -18.67 5.14 11.73
C GLU A 149 -17.19 5.20 11.35
#